data_AF-A0A947IE82-F1
#
_entry.id   AF-A0A947IE82-F1
#
_cell.length_a   1.000
_cell.length_b   1.000
_cell.length_c   1.000
_cell.angle_alpha   90.00
_cell.angle_beta   90.00
_cell.angle_gamma   90.00
#
_symmetry.space_group_name_H-M   'P 1'
#
loop_
_entity.id
_entity.type
_entity.pdbx_description
1 polymer ?
#
loop_
_entity_poly.entity_id
_entity_poly.type
_entity_poly.pdbx_seq_one_letter_code
_entity_poly.pdbx_strand_id
1 'polypeptide(L)'
;MAVRICGFILFVGFLACSAMAQEWHRLAPSPQNRDLRSITFTESGVGWAAGDGGTLLCSTDDGLSWVSRPIGTSAMLLSVFFLNEQVGWIAGGAVSGGG
;
A
#
# COMPACT_ATOMS: atom_id res chain seq x y z
N MET A 1 -41.16 -14.14 36.39
CA MET A 1 -40.60 -12.90 35.83
C MET A 1 -39.08 -12.98 36.01
N ALA A 2 -38.34 -12.72 34.93
CA ALA A 2 -36.88 -12.50 34.89
C ALA A 2 -35.92 -13.64 35.33
N VAL A 3 -35.78 -14.67 34.50
CA VAL A 3 -34.46 -15.29 34.25
C VAL A 3 -34.30 -15.49 32.73
N ARG A 4 -34.22 -14.37 31.99
CA ARG A 4 -33.79 -14.31 30.58
C ARG A 4 -32.56 -13.42 30.42
N ILE A 5 -31.75 -13.31 31.47
CA ILE A 5 -30.59 -12.39 31.53
C ILE A 5 -29.27 -13.14 31.25
N CYS A 6 -29.20 -14.46 31.42
CA CYS A 6 -27.97 -15.23 31.15
C CYS A 6 -27.67 -15.49 29.66
N GLY A 7 -28.66 -15.43 28.76
CA GLY A 7 -28.44 -15.74 27.34
C GLY A 7 -27.95 -14.58 26.48
N PHE A 8 -28.18 -13.33 26.91
CA PHE A 8 -27.84 -12.14 26.11
C PHE A 8 -26.40 -11.66 26.37
N ILE A 9 -25.87 -11.89 27.57
CA ILE A 9 -24.53 -11.45 27.97
C ILE A 9 -23.43 -12.36 27.38
N LEU A 10 -23.74 -13.61 27.04
CA LEU A 10 -22.80 -14.49 26.32
C LEU A 10 -22.81 -14.30 24.79
N PHE A 11 -23.72 -13.48 24.24
CA PHE A 11 -23.72 -13.14 22.81
C PHE A 11 -23.07 -11.78 22.52
N VAL A 12 -23.13 -10.83 23.47
CA VAL A 12 -22.47 -9.52 23.34
C VAL A 12 -20.98 -9.56 23.72
N GLY A 13 -20.56 -10.52 24.56
CA GLY A 13 -19.16 -10.70 24.95
C GLY A 13 -18.25 -11.32 23.87
N PHE A 14 -18.82 -11.98 22.86
CA PHE A 14 -18.05 -12.62 21.78
C PHE A 14 -17.88 -11.72 20.54
N LEU A 15 -18.65 -10.63 20.43
CA LEU A 15 -18.60 -9.68 19.30
C LEU A 15 -17.66 -8.48 19.52
N ALA A 16 -17.13 -8.29 20.74
CA ALA A 16 -16.27 -7.15 21.05
C ALA A 16 -14.76 -7.46 21.00
N CYS A 17 -14.36 -8.67 20.59
CA CYS A 17 -12.97 -9.02 20.30
C CYS A 17 -12.77 -9.28 18.81
N SER A 18 -13.28 -8.39 17.95
CA SER A 18 -13.04 -8.44 16.50
C SER A 18 -12.45 -7.14 15.95
N ALA A 19 -12.25 -6.11 16.78
CA ALA A 19 -11.93 -4.77 16.29
C ALA A 19 -10.45 -4.37 16.45
N MET A 20 -9.52 -5.33 16.53
CA MET A 20 -8.08 -5.04 16.61
C MET A 20 -7.22 -5.96 15.71
N ALA A 21 -7.82 -6.65 14.73
CA ALA A 21 -7.04 -7.31 13.69
C ALA A 21 -6.93 -6.34 12.50
N GLN A 22 -5.72 -6.00 12.10
CA GLN A 22 -5.48 -5.33 10.81
C GLN A 22 -5.99 -6.27 9.71
N GLU A 23 -7.10 -5.91 9.05
CA GLU A 23 -7.62 -6.68 7.92
C GLU A 23 -6.81 -6.38 6.65
N TRP A 24 -6.38 -7.43 5.95
CA TRP A 24 -5.73 -7.30 4.66
C TRP A 24 -6.79 -7.22 3.55
N HIS A 25 -7.08 -6.01 3.09
CA HIS A 25 -7.92 -5.81 1.91
C HIS A 25 -7.04 -5.80 0.67
N ARG A 26 -7.30 -6.73 -0.26
CA ARG A 26 -6.65 -6.69 -1.57
C ARG A 26 -7.18 -5.50 -2.36
N LEU A 27 -6.30 -4.53 -2.62
CA LEU A 27 -6.57 -3.47 -3.59
C LEU A 27 -6.47 -4.08 -4.99
N ALA A 28 -7.62 -4.38 -5.60
CA ALA A 28 -7.73 -4.96 -6.92
C ALA A 28 -8.68 -4.14 -7.80
N PRO A 29 -8.38 -3.98 -9.10
CA PRO A 29 -7.17 -4.43 -9.80
C PRO A 29 -5.93 -3.64 -9.36
N SER A 30 -4.73 -4.24 -9.47
CA SER A 30 -3.51 -3.45 -9.37
C SER A 30 -3.55 -2.39 -10.48
N PRO A 31 -3.13 -1.14 -10.21
CA PRO A 31 -3.15 -0.10 -11.25
C PRO A 31 -2.30 -0.49 -12.48
N GLN A 32 -1.37 -1.44 -12.31
CA GLN A 32 -0.42 -1.87 -13.32
C GLN A 32 -0.20 -3.39 -13.25
N ASN A 33 -0.05 -4.06 -14.40
CA ASN A 33 0.31 -5.48 -14.53
C ASN A 33 1.85 -5.65 -14.53
N ARG A 34 2.50 -5.06 -13.52
CA ARG A 34 3.97 -5.04 -13.35
C ARG A 34 4.31 -5.26 -11.89
N ASP A 35 5.43 -5.94 -11.65
CA ASP A 35 5.88 -6.24 -10.30
C ASP A 35 6.35 -4.96 -9.60
N LEU A 36 5.85 -4.74 -8.38
CA LEU A 36 6.33 -3.70 -7.49
C LEU A 36 7.49 -4.25 -6.67
N ARG A 37 8.55 -3.46 -6.54
CA ARG A 37 9.82 -3.87 -5.90
C ARG A 37 10.08 -3.17 -4.59
N SER A 38 9.57 -1.95 -4.42
CA SER A 38 9.82 -1.15 -3.24
C SER A 38 8.66 -0.21 -2.97
N ILE A 39 8.38 0.04 -1.71
CA ILE A 39 7.36 0.97 -1.23
C ILE A 39 7.91 1.74 -0.02
N THR A 40 7.57 3.02 0.07
CA THR A 40 7.91 3.86 1.22
C THR A 40 6.78 4.85 1.49
N PHE A 41 6.67 5.30 2.73
CA PHE A 41 5.71 6.32 3.16
C PHE A 41 6.44 7.42 3.89
N THR A 42 5.96 8.64 3.70
CA THR A 42 6.35 9.81 4.49
C THR A 42 5.49 9.89 5.76
N GLU A 43 5.88 10.74 6.72
CA GLU A 43 5.15 10.91 7.98
C GLU A 43 3.72 11.43 7.78
N SER A 44 3.44 12.16 6.70
CA SER A 44 2.11 12.66 6.36
C SER A 44 1.22 11.66 5.62
N GLY A 45 1.65 10.41 5.47
CA GLY A 45 0.83 9.36 4.84
C GLY A 45 0.92 9.33 3.32
N VAL A 46 1.77 10.15 2.70
CA VAL A 46 2.04 10.08 1.26
C VAL A 46 2.94 8.88 0.97
N GLY A 47 2.43 7.95 0.18
CA GLY A 47 3.10 6.70 -0.20
C GLY A 47 3.65 6.75 -1.62
N TRP A 48 4.82 6.14 -1.83
CA TRP A 48 5.43 5.93 -3.14
C TRP A 48 5.81 4.47 -3.32
N ALA A 49 5.42 3.88 -4.44
CA ALA A 49 5.79 2.52 -4.80
C ALA A 49 6.45 2.49 -6.18
N ALA A 50 7.55 1.75 -6.30
CA ALA A 50 8.38 1.67 -7.49
C ALA A 50 8.50 0.21 -7.96
N GLY A 51 8.56 0.01 -9.27
CA GLY A 51 8.57 -1.33 -9.86
C GLY A 51 9.04 -1.39 -11.31
N ASP A 52 8.65 -2.46 -11.98
CA ASP A 52 9.15 -2.83 -13.31
C ASP A 52 8.58 -2.00 -14.44
N GLY A 53 9.36 -1.85 -15.53
CA GLY A 53 8.91 -1.09 -16.69
C GLY A 53 8.73 0.41 -16.42
N GLY A 54 9.45 0.97 -15.44
CA GLY A 54 9.32 2.36 -15.03
C GLY A 54 8.08 2.65 -14.19
N THR A 55 7.45 1.62 -13.61
CA THR A 55 6.29 1.78 -12.73
C THR A 55 6.63 2.62 -11.51
N LEU A 56 6.02 3.79 -11.41
CA LEU A 56 5.98 4.60 -10.20
C LEU A 56 4.52 4.89 -9.84
N LEU A 57 4.13 4.60 -8.61
CA LEU A 57 2.82 4.85 -8.05
C LEU A 57 2.93 5.81 -6.87
N CYS A 58 1.92 6.65 -6.70
CA CYS A 58 1.80 7.61 -5.61
C CYS A 58 0.42 7.47 -4.95
N SER A 59 0.40 7.46 -3.62
CA SER A 59 -0.80 7.52 -2.80
C SER A 59 -0.72 8.76 -1.92
N THR A 60 -1.86 9.41 -1.69
CA THR A 60 -2.01 10.56 -0.78
C THR A 60 -3.03 10.29 0.32
N ASP A 61 -3.39 9.02 0.52
CA ASP A 61 -4.45 8.54 1.41
C ASP A 61 -4.02 7.27 2.14
N ASP A 62 -2.79 7.26 2.68
CA ASP A 62 -2.23 6.15 3.47
C ASP A 62 -2.20 4.80 2.74
N GLY A 63 -2.11 4.82 1.41
CA GLY A 63 -2.04 3.63 0.57
C GLY A 63 -3.40 3.03 0.23
N LEU A 64 -4.52 3.70 0.55
CA LEU A 64 -5.87 3.24 0.20
C LEU A 64 -6.12 3.31 -1.31
N SER A 65 -5.56 4.31 -1.99
CA SER A 65 -5.58 4.43 -3.44
C SER A 65 -4.22 4.82 -4.02
N TRP A 66 -3.95 4.37 -5.24
CA TRP A 66 -2.66 4.54 -5.90
C TRP A 66 -2.84 5.07 -7.33
N VAL A 67 -2.11 6.13 -7.66
CA VAL A 67 -2.12 6.78 -8.97
C VAL A 67 -0.77 6.61 -9.64
N SER A 68 -0.77 6.22 -10.92
CA SER A 68 0.45 6.12 -11.72
C SER A 68 1.07 7.48 -11.99
N ARG A 69 2.39 7.59 -11.79
CA ARG A 69 3.19 8.78 -12.09
C ARG A 69 4.17 8.45 -13.21
N PRO A 70 3.92 8.90 -14.46
CA PRO A 70 4.84 8.65 -15.56
C PRO A 70 6.14 9.44 -15.36
N ILE A 71 7.28 8.75 -15.41
CA ILE A 71 8.62 9.34 -15.23
C ILE A 71 9.49 9.28 -16.49
N GLY A 72 8.95 8.80 -17.61
CA GLY A 72 9.62 8.82 -18.91
C GLY A 72 10.74 7.80 -19.09
N THR A 73 10.88 6.83 -18.18
CA THR A 73 11.78 5.68 -18.33
C THR A 73 10.96 4.39 -18.31
N SER A 74 11.43 3.37 -19.02
CA SER A 74 10.92 1.98 -18.93
C SER A 74 11.85 1.09 -18.12
N ALA A 75 12.85 1.67 -17.46
CA ALA A 75 13.83 0.92 -16.69
C ALA A 75 13.23 0.41 -15.37
N MET A 76 13.81 -0.66 -14.84
CA MET A 76 13.34 -1.24 -13.59
C MET A 76 13.71 -0.34 -12.41
N LEU A 77 12.71 0.09 -11.65
CA LEU A 77 12.92 0.84 -10.42
C LEU A 77 13.01 -0.16 -9.26
N LEU A 78 14.18 -0.21 -8.62
CA LEU A 78 14.53 -1.23 -7.63
C LEU A 78 14.25 -0.77 -6.20
N SER A 79 14.40 0.51 -5.93
CA SER A 79 14.30 1.07 -4.58
C SER A 79 13.73 2.48 -4.63
N VAL A 80 12.87 2.79 -3.66
CA VAL A 80 12.41 4.15 -3.38
C VAL A 80 12.64 4.47 -1.92
N PHE A 81 13.17 5.66 -1.65
CA PHE A 81 13.43 6.16 -0.30
C PHE A 81 13.11 7.65 -0.23
N PHE A 82 12.45 8.07 0.85
CA PHE A 82 12.23 9.48 1.15
C PHE A 82 12.87 9.83 2.49
N LEU A 83 13.64 10.91 2.52
CA LEU A 83 14.18 11.48 3.75
C LEU A 83 13.13 12.31 4.48
N ASN A 84 12.31 13.03 3.71
CA ASN A 84 11.20 13.85 4.19
C ASN A 84 10.17 14.01 3.05
N GLU A 85 9.17 14.85 3.24
CA GLU A 85 8.07 15.05 2.28
C GLU A 85 8.52 15.64 0.93
N GLN A 86 9.67 16.32 0.89
CA GLN A 86 10.15 17.05 -0.29
C GLN A 86 11.36 16.41 -0.95
N VAL A 87 12.09 15.55 -0.24
CA VAL A 87 13.38 15.00 -0.67
C VAL A 87 13.34 13.48 -0.62
N GLY A 88 13.49 12.86 -1.79
CA GLY A 88 13.58 11.43 -1.95
C GLY A 88 14.38 11.02 -3.18
N TRP A 89 14.74 9.74 -3.23
CA TRP A 89 15.50 9.13 -4.31
C TRP A 89 14.82 7.86 -4.77
N ILE A 90 14.92 7.61 -6.08
CA ILE A 90 14.52 6.37 -6.70
C ILE A 90 15.76 5.84 -7.40
N ALA A 91 16.14 4.60 -7.09
CA ALA A 91 17.26 3.92 -7.70
C ALA A 91 16.77 2.72 -8.52
N GLY A 92 17.40 2.50 -9.67
CA GLY A 92 16.98 1.48 -10.62
C GLY A 92 18.11 1.09 -11.56
N GLY A 93 17.90 0.00 -12.29
CA GLY A 93 18.83 -0.48 -13.32
C GLY A 93 18.60 0.22 -14.65
N ALA A 94 19.51 0.04 -15.61
CA ALA A 94 19.30 0.48 -16.99
C ALA A 94 18.37 -0.49 -17.74
N VAL A 95 17.61 0.03 -18.71
CA VAL A 95 17.01 -0.81 -19.75
C VAL A 95 18.17 -1.41 -20.56
N SER A 96 18.41 -2.71 -20.45
CA SER A 96 19.20 -3.39 -21.47
C SER A 96 18.37 -3.44 -22.74
N GLY A 97 18.55 -2.45 -23.61
CA GLY A 97 18.06 -2.49 -24.97
C GLY A 97 18.68 -3.68 -25.70
N GLY A 98 17.98 -4.80 -25.74
CA GLY A 98 18.15 -5.76 -26.81
C GLY A 98 17.59 -5.12 -28.08
N GLY A 99 18.46 -4.89 -29.07
CA GLY A 99 18.04 -4.56 -30.44
C GLY A 99 17.31 -5.71 -31.11
#